data_AF-A0A411K8Z0-F1
#
_entry.id   AF-A0A411K8Z0-F1
#
_cell.length_a   1.000
_cell.length_b   1.000
_cell.length_c   1.000
_cell.angle_alpha   90.00
_cell.angle_beta   90.00
_cell.angle_gamma   90.00
#
_symmetry.space_group_name_H-M   'P 1'
#
loop_
_entity.id
_entity.type
_entity.pdbx_description
1 polymer ?
#
loop_
_entity_poly.entity_id
_entity_poly.type
_entity_poly.pdbx_seq_one_letter_code
_entity_poly.pdbx_strand_id
1 'polypeptide(L)'
;RWPLSSLIEFTHCAISWNLMLSLMYTKEISVSLLLPFLVRISLMVRNQLVTKDKTINLLTIISRNYSSYLVGTSETTRTTLLAHSDKNFNEWLAGFIDGKGSLLVTQQVNTSCEITVSIADEKVLRKIQDKLGGSIKLRSGYKTLRYRLQNKKAILNLITRINGNIRNPNRFKQLCHVCTVLNLPIKKPNKLHSNHNWFAGFFDANGNIILINSKPYPKLEISVNSKLLVDLEDYQKIFGGSIIYDRSHNGSFKWQLENKSDHLNLREYFRKCPIHTIKNNRINLISQYYELCSLSANQKKQSLIQNKAWNNFLKKWV
;
A
#
# COMPACT_ATOMS: atom_id res chain seq x y z
N ARG A 1 -55.06 -1.40 -46.71
CA ARG A 1 -55.44 0.01 -46.47
C ARG A 1 -56.62 -0.01 -45.50
N TRP A 2 -56.48 0.64 -44.34
CA TRP A 2 -57.60 1.14 -43.53
C TRP A 2 -58.50 2.07 -44.38
N PRO A 3 -59.79 2.33 -44.05
CA PRO A 3 -60.20 2.86 -42.73
C PRO A 3 -61.64 2.54 -42.24
N LEU A 4 -62.02 3.23 -41.14
CA LEU A 4 -63.31 3.32 -40.40
C LEU A 4 -63.57 2.24 -39.33
N SER A 5 -64.25 2.49 -38.21
CA SER A 5 -64.47 3.65 -37.31
C SER A 5 -65.37 3.14 -36.18
N SER A 6 -64.98 3.43 -34.93
CA SER A 6 -65.76 3.58 -33.69
C SER A 6 -67.23 3.13 -33.56
N LEU A 7 -67.48 2.31 -32.52
CA LEU A 7 -68.65 2.26 -31.62
C LEU A 7 -68.16 1.53 -30.35
N ILE A 8 -67.63 2.20 -29.32
CA ILE A 8 -68.31 2.78 -28.14
C ILE A 8 -69.46 1.94 -27.58
N GLU A 9 -69.18 1.20 -26.51
CA GLU A 9 -70.13 0.93 -25.42
C GLU A 9 -69.53 1.39 -24.09
N PHE A 10 -70.34 2.10 -23.33
CA PHE A 10 -70.03 2.76 -22.06
C PHE A 10 -70.02 1.77 -20.89
N THR A 11 -68.98 1.83 -20.05
CA THR A 11 -69.13 1.54 -18.62
C THR A 11 -68.63 2.73 -17.81
N HIS A 12 -69.57 3.41 -17.17
CA HIS A 12 -69.37 4.57 -16.33
C HIS A 12 -68.63 4.21 -15.03
N CYS A 13 -67.36 4.57 -14.94
CA CYS A 13 -66.74 4.92 -13.66
C CYS A 13 -66.13 6.30 -13.78
N ALA A 14 -66.62 7.24 -12.98
CA ALA A 14 -66.00 8.56 -12.81
C ALA A 14 -64.65 8.37 -12.12
N ILE A 15 -63.59 8.18 -12.91
CA ILE A 15 -62.22 8.22 -12.41
C ILE A 15 -61.88 9.70 -12.20
N SER A 16 -61.85 10.13 -10.95
CA SER A 16 -61.42 11.49 -10.63
C SER A 16 -59.98 11.68 -11.10
N TRP A 17 -59.67 12.83 -11.71
CA TRP A 17 -58.31 13.15 -12.14
C TRP A 17 -57.30 13.06 -10.99
N ASN A 18 -57.74 13.28 -9.74
CA ASN A 18 -56.94 13.09 -8.53
C ASN A 18 -56.49 11.63 -8.33
N LEU A 19 -57.28 10.64 -8.74
CA LEU A 19 -56.91 9.22 -8.65
C LEU A 19 -55.87 8.83 -9.71
N MET A 20 -55.96 9.40 -10.92
CA MET A 20 -54.95 9.23 -11.97
C MET A 20 -53.63 9.92 -11.60
N LEU A 21 -53.70 11.12 -11.01
CA LEU A 21 -52.53 11.81 -10.47
C LEU A 21 -51.90 10.99 -9.33
N SER A 22 -52.70 10.45 -8.39
CA SER A 22 -52.17 9.65 -7.28
C SER A 22 -51.55 8.33 -7.75
N LEU A 23 -52.09 7.69 -8.78
CA LEU A 23 -51.51 6.49 -9.40
C LEU A 23 -50.20 6.80 -10.16
N MET A 24 -50.11 7.96 -10.82
CA MET A 24 -48.87 8.41 -11.46
C MET A 24 -47.81 8.79 -10.41
N TYR A 25 -48.19 9.54 -9.36
CA TYR A 25 -47.30 9.89 -8.24
C TYR A 25 -46.85 8.65 -7.45
N THR A 26 -47.72 7.68 -7.20
CA THR A 26 -47.32 6.46 -6.46
C THR A 26 -46.41 5.57 -7.30
N LYS A 27 -46.59 5.50 -8.64
CA LYS A 27 -45.63 4.85 -9.53
C LYS A 27 -44.28 5.58 -9.54
N GLU A 28 -44.27 6.91 -9.68
CA GLU A 28 -43.05 7.75 -9.62
C GLU A 28 -42.32 7.61 -8.27
N ILE A 29 -43.04 7.62 -7.15
CA ILE A 29 -42.47 7.44 -5.80
C ILE A 29 -41.94 6.01 -5.63
N SER A 30 -42.65 4.99 -6.13
CA SER A 30 -42.17 3.60 -6.07
C SER A 30 -40.89 3.39 -6.91
N VAL A 31 -40.81 4.02 -8.09
CA VAL A 31 -39.62 3.96 -8.95
C VAL A 31 -38.46 4.73 -8.33
N SER A 32 -38.70 5.90 -7.72
CA SER A 32 -37.65 6.68 -7.04
C SER A 32 -37.14 6.03 -5.75
N LEU A 33 -37.94 5.18 -5.09
CA LEU A 33 -37.50 4.35 -3.96
C LEU A 33 -36.78 3.06 -4.40
N LEU A 34 -37.17 2.48 -5.54
CA LEU A 34 -36.55 1.28 -6.10
C LEU A 34 -35.23 1.57 -6.81
N LEU A 35 -35.06 2.74 -7.45
CA LEU A 35 -33.83 3.10 -8.16
C LEU A 35 -32.59 3.07 -7.24
N PRO A 36 -32.60 3.69 -6.04
CA PRO A 36 -31.48 3.63 -5.10
C PRO A 36 -31.18 2.19 -4.66
N PHE A 37 -32.21 1.37 -4.48
CA PHE A 37 -32.08 -0.03 -4.09
C PHE A 37 -31.45 -0.87 -5.22
N LEU A 38 -31.90 -0.69 -6.45
CA LEU A 38 -31.34 -1.33 -7.65
C LEU A 38 -29.91 -0.85 -7.95
N VAL A 39 -29.60 0.44 -7.73
CA VAL A 39 -28.24 0.98 -7.82
C VAL A 39 -27.36 0.37 -6.74
N ARG A 40 -27.86 0.20 -5.51
CA ARG A 40 -27.12 -0.44 -4.41
C ARG A 40 -26.85 -1.92 -4.68
N ILE A 41 -27.83 -2.66 -5.20
CA ILE A 41 -27.65 -4.05 -5.67
C ILE A 41 -26.65 -4.10 -6.82
N SER A 42 -26.76 -3.23 -7.82
CA SER A 42 -25.83 -3.15 -8.95
C SER A 42 -24.40 -2.85 -8.51
N LEU A 43 -24.21 -1.94 -7.55
CA LEU A 43 -22.91 -1.66 -6.94
C LEU A 43 -22.37 -2.86 -6.15
N MET A 44 -23.22 -3.60 -5.43
CA MET A 44 -22.83 -4.84 -4.75
C MET A 44 -22.43 -5.94 -5.73
N VAL A 45 -23.16 -6.11 -6.84
CA VAL A 45 -22.87 -7.09 -7.89
C VAL A 45 -21.59 -6.72 -8.67
N ARG A 46 -21.38 -5.43 -8.97
CA ARG A 46 -20.10 -4.95 -9.55
C ARG A 46 -18.92 -5.14 -8.60
N ASN A 47 -19.10 -4.89 -7.31
CA ASN A 47 -18.09 -5.20 -6.30
C ASN A 47 -17.84 -6.71 -6.18
N GLN A 48 -18.84 -7.56 -6.41
CA GLN A 48 -18.66 -9.02 -6.46
C GLN A 48 -17.78 -9.47 -7.62
N LEU A 49 -17.84 -8.82 -8.79
CA LEU A 49 -16.96 -9.15 -9.92
C LEU A 49 -15.50 -8.73 -9.64
N VAL A 50 -15.28 -7.56 -9.03
CA VAL A 50 -13.93 -7.09 -8.64
C VAL A 50 -13.35 -7.91 -7.48
N THR A 51 -14.19 -8.38 -6.56
CA THR A 51 -13.77 -9.31 -5.50
C THR A 51 -13.53 -10.71 -6.06
N LYS A 52 -14.32 -11.17 -7.05
CA LYS A 52 -14.07 -12.43 -7.77
C LYS A 52 -12.72 -12.42 -8.50
N ASP A 53 -12.36 -11.36 -9.21
CA ASP A 53 -11.04 -11.24 -9.85
C ASP A 53 -9.88 -11.17 -8.86
N LYS A 54 -10.07 -10.52 -7.69
CA LYS A 54 -9.10 -10.54 -6.60
C LYS A 54 -9.00 -11.90 -5.93
N THR A 55 -10.11 -12.60 -5.72
CA THR A 55 -10.10 -13.96 -5.16
C THR A 55 -9.55 -14.96 -6.16
N ILE A 56 -9.79 -14.81 -7.46
CA ILE A 56 -9.20 -15.65 -8.51
C ILE A 56 -7.71 -15.37 -8.62
N ASN A 57 -7.25 -14.11 -8.52
CA ASN A 57 -5.82 -13.80 -8.41
C ASN A 57 -5.20 -14.32 -7.11
N LEU A 58 -5.88 -14.22 -5.98
CA LEU A 58 -5.39 -14.76 -4.71
C LEU A 58 -5.34 -16.29 -4.75
N LEU A 59 -6.37 -16.95 -5.27
CA LEU A 59 -6.46 -18.40 -5.45
C LEU A 59 -5.46 -18.90 -6.48
N THR A 60 -5.14 -18.14 -7.54
CA THR A 60 -4.11 -18.51 -8.53
C THR A 60 -2.69 -18.24 -8.05
N ILE A 61 -2.47 -17.23 -7.20
CA ILE A 61 -1.19 -17.00 -6.52
C ILE A 61 -0.97 -18.07 -5.43
N ILE A 62 -2.02 -18.44 -4.70
CA ILE A 62 -2.00 -19.55 -3.74
C ILE A 62 -1.79 -20.86 -4.50
N SER A 63 -2.54 -21.15 -5.57
CA SER A 63 -2.42 -22.42 -6.31
C SER A 63 -1.12 -22.59 -7.07
N ARG A 64 -0.51 -21.51 -7.60
CA ARG A 64 0.83 -21.58 -8.21
C ARG A 64 1.94 -21.93 -7.23
N ASN A 65 1.74 -21.67 -5.94
CA ASN A 65 2.66 -22.10 -4.88
C ASN A 65 2.33 -23.49 -4.31
N TYR A 66 1.19 -24.08 -4.69
CA TYR A 66 0.78 -25.43 -4.32
C TYR A 66 0.56 -26.29 -5.57
N SER A 67 1.63 -26.55 -6.30
CA SER A 67 1.72 -27.74 -7.16
C SER A 67 2.53 -28.82 -6.45
N SER A 68 2.12 -29.17 -5.23
CA SER A 68 2.27 -30.52 -4.69
C SER A 68 1.55 -30.56 -3.33
N TYR A 69 0.79 -31.63 -3.13
CA TYR A 69 0.12 -32.03 -1.88
C TYR A 69 -1.22 -31.35 -1.55
N LEU A 70 -2.28 -31.95 -2.10
CA LEU A 70 -3.59 -32.08 -1.46
C LEU A 70 -3.42 -32.85 -0.14
N VAL A 71 -3.25 -32.14 0.98
CA VAL A 71 -3.58 -32.69 2.32
C VAL A 71 -3.96 -31.56 3.27
N GLY A 72 -4.99 -31.80 4.09
CA GLY A 72 -5.63 -30.81 4.95
C GLY A 72 -4.64 -30.10 5.88
N THR A 73 -4.58 -28.77 5.81
CA THR A 73 -3.75 -27.98 6.71
C THR A 73 -4.38 -27.96 8.10
N SER A 74 -3.74 -28.62 9.06
CA SER A 74 -4.09 -28.64 10.48
C SER A 74 -4.08 -27.23 11.09
N GLU A 75 -4.95 -26.99 12.08
CA GLU A 75 -5.16 -25.69 12.73
C GLU A 75 -3.88 -25.07 13.32
N THR A 76 -2.92 -25.92 13.71
CA THR A 76 -1.59 -25.53 14.18
C THR A 76 -0.81 -24.77 13.09
N THR A 77 -0.86 -25.25 11.84
CA THR A 77 -0.19 -24.61 10.70
C THR A 77 -0.85 -23.26 10.36
N ARG A 78 -2.18 -23.16 10.49
CA ARG A 78 -2.88 -21.88 10.31
C ARG A 78 -2.49 -20.86 11.39
N THR A 79 -2.39 -21.30 12.63
CA THR A 79 -2.04 -20.44 13.77
C THR A 79 -0.59 -19.95 13.69
N THR A 80 0.36 -20.81 13.30
CA THR A 80 1.76 -20.42 13.11
C THR A 80 1.93 -19.46 11.93
N LEU A 81 1.22 -19.69 10.81
CA LEU A 81 1.21 -18.77 9.67
C LEU A 81 0.63 -17.40 10.04
N LEU A 82 -0.47 -17.35 10.79
CA LEU A 82 -1.05 -16.10 11.28
C LEU A 82 -0.08 -15.36 12.21
N ALA A 83 0.53 -16.06 13.17
CA ALA A 83 1.53 -15.48 14.08
C ALA A 83 2.75 -14.94 13.32
N HIS A 84 3.25 -15.68 12.33
CA HIS A 84 4.35 -15.24 11.48
C HIS A 84 3.96 -14.03 10.62
N SER A 85 2.75 -14.03 10.05
CA SER A 85 2.26 -12.90 9.27
C SER A 85 2.12 -11.63 10.11
N ASP A 86 1.75 -11.77 11.38
CA ASP A 86 1.64 -10.67 12.32
C ASP A 86 3.01 -10.17 12.76
N LYS A 87 4.00 -11.05 12.96
CA LYS A 87 5.39 -10.65 13.20
C LYS A 87 5.94 -9.82 12.04
N ASN A 88 5.81 -10.31 10.80
CA ASN A 88 6.27 -9.60 9.61
C ASN A 88 5.62 -8.22 9.47
N PHE A 89 4.30 -8.14 9.72
CA PHE A 89 3.59 -6.87 9.70
C PHE A 89 4.08 -5.92 10.79
N ASN A 90 4.31 -6.40 12.02
CA ASN A 90 4.77 -5.58 13.13
C ASN A 90 6.18 -5.02 12.89
N GLU A 91 7.10 -5.84 12.37
CA GLU A 91 8.43 -5.43 11.96
C GLU A 91 8.38 -4.37 10.85
N TRP A 92 7.61 -4.64 9.79
CA TRP A 92 7.39 -3.69 8.68
C TRP A 92 6.77 -2.38 9.21
N LEU A 93 5.76 -2.46 10.08
CA LEU A 93 5.08 -1.27 10.61
C LEU A 93 6.03 -0.40 11.43
N ALA A 94 6.91 -1.01 12.23
CA ALA A 94 7.92 -0.28 12.98
C ALA A 94 8.88 0.48 12.05
N GLY A 95 9.36 -0.16 10.98
CA GLY A 95 10.18 0.50 9.97
C GLY A 95 9.47 1.64 9.26
N PHE A 96 8.18 1.45 8.94
CA PHE A 96 7.38 2.47 8.29
C PHE A 96 7.14 3.69 9.21
N ILE A 97 6.90 3.45 10.50
CA ILE A 97 6.81 4.49 11.53
C ILE A 97 8.16 5.21 11.73
N ASP A 98 9.28 4.50 11.65
CA ASP A 98 10.61 5.10 11.72
C ASP A 98 10.88 6.13 10.62
N GLY A 99 10.27 5.96 9.44
CA GLY A 99 10.42 6.92 8.34
C GLY A 99 9.30 7.96 8.21
N LYS A 100 8.02 7.60 8.44
CA LYS A 100 6.85 8.50 8.22
C LYS A 100 6.01 8.78 9.46
N GLY A 101 6.33 8.16 10.58
CA GLY A 101 5.52 8.20 11.79
C GLY A 101 5.96 9.25 12.81
N SER A 102 5.03 9.55 13.71
CA SER A 102 5.31 10.27 14.95
C SER A 102 4.49 9.67 16.08
N LEU A 103 5.15 9.41 17.20
CA LEU A 103 4.52 9.05 18.46
C LEU A 103 4.48 10.32 19.33
N LEU A 104 3.30 10.68 19.80
CA LEU A 104 3.05 11.94 20.48
C LEU A 104 2.45 11.68 21.87
N VAL A 105 2.88 12.48 22.83
CA VAL A 105 2.27 12.58 24.15
C VAL A 105 1.87 14.03 24.35
N THR A 106 0.62 14.26 24.77
CA THR A 106 0.09 15.59 25.06
C THR A 106 0.08 15.84 26.57
N GLN A 107 -0.06 17.11 26.97
CA GLN A 107 -0.04 17.55 28.37
C GLN A 107 -1.08 16.85 29.27
N GLN A 108 -2.16 16.30 28.69
CA GLN A 108 -3.20 15.55 29.39
C GLN A 108 -2.95 14.02 29.40
N VAL A 109 -1.70 13.56 29.29
CA VAL A 109 -1.31 12.13 29.31
C VAL A 109 -1.89 11.32 28.13
N ASN A 110 -2.52 11.99 27.15
CA ASN A 110 -3.06 11.33 25.98
C ASN A 110 -1.95 11.04 24.97
N THR A 111 -1.82 9.78 24.62
CA THR A 111 -0.85 9.25 23.65
C THR A 111 -1.50 9.11 22.29
N SER A 112 -0.74 9.36 21.23
CA SER A 112 -1.24 9.20 19.86
C SER A 112 -0.13 8.83 18.88
N CYS A 113 -0.54 8.24 17.76
CA CYS A 113 0.34 7.96 16.64
C CYS A 113 -0.21 8.63 15.39
N GLU A 114 0.67 9.31 14.66
CA GLU A 114 0.38 9.89 13.35
C GLU A 114 1.31 9.33 12.30
N ILE A 115 0.77 9.06 11.11
CA ILE A 115 1.55 8.66 9.93
C ILE A 115 1.06 9.52 8.77
N THR A 116 2.00 10.15 8.04
CA THR A 116 1.68 11.00 6.89
C THR A 116 2.32 10.44 5.62
N VAL A 117 1.52 10.23 4.57
CA VAL A 117 1.96 9.66 3.28
C VAL A 117 1.37 10.42 2.10
N SER A 118 1.89 10.18 0.90
CA SER A 118 1.28 10.66 -0.35
C SER A 118 -0.09 10.00 -0.57
N ILE A 119 -1.00 10.67 -1.29
CA ILE A 119 -2.31 10.10 -1.68
C ILE A 119 -2.13 8.78 -2.46
N ALA A 120 -1.05 8.67 -3.25
CA ALA A 120 -0.74 7.46 -4.02
C ALA A 120 -0.58 6.21 -3.13
N ASP A 121 -0.23 6.39 -1.85
CA ASP A 121 0.01 5.32 -0.88
C ASP A 121 -1.16 5.13 0.09
N GLU A 122 -2.38 5.59 -0.23
CA GLU A 122 -3.57 5.43 0.63
C GLU A 122 -3.78 3.98 1.09
N LYS A 123 -3.56 3.01 0.19
CA LYS A 123 -3.73 1.58 0.46
C LYS A 123 -2.89 1.11 1.65
N VAL A 124 -1.73 1.71 1.86
CA VAL A 124 -0.85 1.41 3.00
C VAL A 124 -1.51 1.84 4.31
N LEU A 125 -2.07 3.06 4.35
CA LEU A 125 -2.81 3.53 5.54
C LEU A 125 -4.06 2.70 5.81
N ARG A 126 -4.78 2.26 4.76
CA ARG A 126 -5.94 1.37 4.92
C ARG A 126 -5.54 0.04 5.54
N LYS A 127 -4.44 -0.57 5.11
CA LYS A 127 -3.90 -1.80 5.72
C LYS A 127 -3.58 -1.62 7.21
N ILE A 128 -3.04 -0.45 7.60
CA ILE A 128 -2.78 -0.13 9.00
C ILE A 128 -4.10 0.06 9.76
N GLN A 129 -5.04 0.80 9.17
CA GLN A 129 -6.37 1.07 9.73
C GLN A 129 -7.17 -0.21 9.97
N ASP A 130 -7.14 -1.16 9.03
CA ASP A 130 -7.85 -2.43 9.16
C ASP A 130 -7.35 -3.26 10.36
N LYS A 131 -6.06 -3.15 10.70
CA LYS A 131 -5.45 -3.88 11.83
C LYS A 131 -5.54 -3.13 13.17
N LEU A 132 -5.50 -1.81 13.16
CA LEU A 132 -5.36 -1.00 14.38
C LEU A 132 -6.52 -0.04 14.66
N GLY A 133 -7.44 0.14 13.70
CA GLY A 133 -8.48 1.17 13.74
C GLY A 133 -7.93 2.55 13.41
N GLY A 134 -8.47 3.60 14.02
CA GLY A 134 -8.04 4.99 13.77
C GLY A 134 -8.70 5.63 12.55
N SER A 135 -8.25 6.84 12.20
CA SER A 135 -8.86 7.67 11.16
C SER A 135 -7.84 8.11 10.12
N ILE A 136 -8.27 8.19 8.86
CA ILE A 136 -7.49 8.71 7.74
C ILE A 136 -8.19 9.97 7.24
N LYS A 137 -7.45 11.09 7.16
CA LYS A 137 -7.96 12.37 6.67
C LYS A 137 -6.99 12.99 5.67
N LEU A 138 -7.52 13.69 4.67
CA LEU A 138 -6.73 14.53 3.78
C LEU A 138 -6.15 15.72 4.55
N ARG A 139 -4.91 16.12 4.24
CA ARG A 139 -4.34 17.37 4.74
C ARG A 139 -4.62 18.49 3.76
N SER A 140 -5.23 19.57 4.24
CA SER A 140 -5.52 20.77 3.44
C SER A 140 -4.23 21.35 2.85
N GLY A 141 -4.25 21.70 1.56
CA GLY A 141 -3.11 22.34 0.88
C GLY A 141 -1.98 21.39 0.47
N TYR A 142 -2.06 20.09 0.79
CA TYR A 142 -1.02 19.11 0.44
C TYR A 142 -1.63 17.87 -0.20
N LYS A 143 -0.93 17.26 -1.17
CA LYS A 143 -1.30 15.95 -1.76
C LYS A 143 -0.94 14.79 -0.82
N THR A 144 -1.31 14.90 0.46
CA THR A 144 -0.95 13.94 1.51
C THR A 144 -2.15 13.54 2.37
N LEU A 145 -2.10 12.31 2.85
CA LEU A 145 -3.06 11.73 3.79
C LEU A 145 -2.39 11.60 5.15
N ARG A 146 -3.16 11.87 6.21
CA ARG A 146 -2.75 11.63 7.59
C ARG A 146 -3.62 10.54 8.21
N TYR A 147 -2.98 9.48 8.65
CA TYR A 147 -3.52 8.53 9.59
C TYR A 147 -3.29 9.02 11.02
N ARG A 148 -4.29 8.92 11.89
CA ARG A 148 -4.19 9.25 13.32
C ARG A 148 -4.88 8.20 14.17
N LEU A 149 -4.15 7.73 15.19
CA LEU A 149 -4.60 6.80 16.22
C LEU A 149 -4.50 7.47 17.59
N GLN A 150 -5.58 7.49 18.36
CA GLN A 150 -5.66 8.16 19.67
C GLN A 150 -6.33 7.32 20.75
N ASN A 151 -7.08 6.28 20.37
CA ASN A 151 -7.76 5.42 21.34
C ASN A 151 -6.71 4.68 22.19
N LYS A 152 -6.83 4.77 23.53
CA LYS A 152 -5.88 4.18 24.48
C LYS A 152 -5.64 2.68 24.26
N LYS A 153 -6.69 1.89 24.03
CA LYS A 153 -6.60 0.44 23.75
C LYS A 153 -5.87 0.18 22.43
N ALA A 154 -6.15 0.98 21.41
CA ALA A 154 -5.52 0.85 20.11
C ALA A 154 -4.04 1.28 20.13
N ILE A 155 -3.70 2.34 20.88
CA ILE A 155 -2.32 2.74 21.10
C ILE A 155 -1.57 1.67 21.88
N LEU A 156 -2.14 1.12 22.94
CA LEU A 156 -1.53 0.00 23.67
C LEU A 156 -1.22 -1.16 22.71
N ASN A 157 -2.18 -1.56 21.88
CA ASN A 157 -1.99 -2.59 20.84
C ASN A 157 -0.85 -2.23 19.86
N LEU A 158 -0.81 -0.98 19.36
CA LEU A 158 0.27 -0.51 18.49
C LEU A 158 1.64 -0.60 19.19
N ILE A 159 1.76 -0.09 20.41
CA ILE A 159 3.03 -0.04 21.13
C ILE A 159 3.52 -1.45 21.45
N THR A 160 2.64 -2.36 21.88
CA THR A 160 3.00 -3.76 22.10
C THR A 160 3.54 -4.44 20.82
N ARG A 161 3.04 -4.07 19.63
CA ARG A 161 3.49 -4.61 18.34
C ARG A 161 4.87 -4.09 17.92
N ILE A 162 5.13 -2.81 18.10
CA ILE A 162 6.35 -2.16 17.57
C ILE A 162 7.49 -2.06 18.59
N ASN A 163 7.21 -2.24 19.89
CA ASN A 163 8.22 -2.16 20.94
C ASN A 163 9.24 -3.31 20.80
N GLY A 164 10.52 -2.96 20.67
CA GLY A 164 11.59 -3.89 20.28
C GLY A 164 11.84 -3.97 18.77
N ASN A 165 11.15 -3.18 17.94
CA ASN A 165 11.41 -3.07 16.51
C ASN A 165 11.78 -1.65 16.06
N ILE A 166 11.46 -0.61 16.83
CA ILE A 166 11.83 0.79 16.54
C ILE A 166 13.35 0.98 16.66
N ARG A 167 13.97 1.51 15.61
CA ARG A 167 15.42 1.71 15.49
C ARG A 167 15.82 3.17 15.33
N ASN A 168 14.98 4.00 14.71
CA ASN A 168 15.32 5.41 14.51
C ASN A 168 15.47 6.14 15.86
N PRO A 169 16.60 6.82 16.15
CA PRO A 169 16.84 7.43 17.46
C PRO A 169 15.74 8.42 17.89
N ASN A 170 15.25 9.23 16.94
CA ASN A 170 14.20 10.20 17.22
C ASN A 170 12.85 9.53 17.49
N ARG A 171 12.55 8.38 16.87
CA ARG A 171 11.31 7.65 17.14
C ARG A 171 11.43 6.82 18.41
N PHE A 172 12.61 6.27 18.68
CA PHE A 172 12.90 5.55 19.92
C PHE A 172 12.71 6.46 21.14
N LYS A 173 13.20 7.72 21.08
CA LYS A 173 12.93 8.72 22.13
C LYS A 173 11.43 8.94 22.37
N GLN A 174 10.65 9.05 21.30
CA GLN A 174 9.19 9.21 21.42
C GLN A 174 8.53 7.95 21.98
N LEU A 175 8.97 6.76 21.56
CA LEU A 175 8.51 5.48 22.07
C LEU A 175 8.77 5.36 23.57
N CYS A 176 9.96 5.72 24.04
CA CYS A 176 10.27 5.73 25.49
C CYS A 176 9.25 6.56 26.27
N HIS A 177 8.95 7.76 25.79
CA HIS A 177 7.99 8.65 26.47
C HIS A 177 6.57 8.06 26.50
N VAL A 178 6.12 7.45 25.39
CA VAL A 178 4.83 6.75 25.34
C VAL A 178 4.82 5.53 26.27
N CYS A 179 5.90 4.74 26.31
CA CYS A 179 6.01 3.59 27.21
C CYS A 179 5.97 4.00 28.68
N THR A 180 6.60 5.12 29.06
CA THR A 180 6.51 5.67 30.42
C THR A 180 5.06 6.00 30.78
N VAL A 181 4.34 6.69 29.90
CA VAL A 181 2.93 7.04 30.13
C VAL A 181 2.02 5.80 30.23
N LEU A 182 2.33 4.74 29.47
CA LEU A 182 1.56 3.50 29.45
C LEU A 182 2.03 2.47 30.49
N ASN A 183 3.04 2.78 31.31
CA ASN A 183 3.69 1.85 32.25
C ASN A 183 4.15 0.53 31.58
N LEU A 184 4.79 0.63 30.40
CA LEU A 184 5.31 -0.51 29.65
C LEU A 184 6.85 -0.55 29.71
N PRO A 185 7.46 -1.75 29.84
CA PRO A 185 8.91 -1.87 29.73
C PRO A 185 9.38 -1.58 28.30
N ILE A 186 10.41 -0.75 28.16
CA ILE A 186 11.02 -0.45 26.86
C ILE A 186 11.93 -1.59 26.40
N LYS A 187 11.84 -1.99 25.13
CA LYS A 187 12.68 -3.01 24.51
C LYS A 187 13.58 -2.39 23.46
N LYS A 188 14.86 -2.77 23.45
CA LYS A 188 15.80 -2.41 22.39
C LYS A 188 15.59 -3.32 21.16
N PRO A 189 15.79 -2.81 19.94
CA PRO A 189 15.71 -3.63 18.75
C PRO A 189 16.87 -4.62 18.66
N ASN A 190 16.61 -5.78 18.05
CA ASN A 190 17.64 -6.73 17.68
C ASN A 190 18.52 -6.21 16.52
N LYS A 191 19.61 -6.90 16.21
CA LYS A 191 20.44 -6.59 15.04
C LYS A 191 19.64 -6.76 13.74
N LEU A 192 19.84 -5.86 12.77
CA LEU A 192 19.18 -5.97 11.47
C LEU A 192 19.77 -7.16 10.68
N HIS A 193 18.93 -7.85 9.92
CA HIS A 193 19.36 -8.95 9.05
C HIS A 193 18.43 -9.08 7.83
N SER A 194 18.84 -9.88 6.83
CA SER A 194 18.18 -10.03 5.53
C SER A 194 16.81 -10.74 5.54
N ASN A 195 16.31 -11.16 6.70
CA ASN A 195 14.98 -11.78 6.85
C ASN A 195 14.07 -10.95 7.77
N HIS A 196 14.46 -9.72 8.09
CA HIS A 196 13.75 -8.84 9.02
C HIS A 196 12.98 -7.76 8.26
N ASN A 197 11.66 -7.64 8.45
CA ASN A 197 10.82 -6.78 7.60
C ASN A 197 10.94 -5.29 7.91
N TRP A 198 11.61 -4.92 9.00
CA TRP A 198 11.83 -3.51 9.36
C TRP A 198 12.43 -2.70 8.22
N PHE A 199 13.45 -3.21 7.52
CA PHE A 199 14.03 -2.45 6.41
C PHE A 199 13.06 -2.28 5.24
N ALA A 200 12.17 -3.25 5.00
CA ALA A 200 11.12 -3.10 3.99
C ALA A 200 10.16 -1.96 4.35
N GLY A 201 9.73 -1.89 5.61
CA GLY A 201 8.91 -0.77 6.10
C GLY A 201 9.62 0.58 6.01
N PHE A 202 10.88 0.64 6.42
CA PHE A 202 11.68 1.85 6.35
C PHE A 202 11.92 2.29 4.90
N PHE A 203 12.14 1.34 3.99
CA PHE A 203 12.32 1.61 2.57
C PHE A 203 11.02 2.10 1.91
N ASP A 204 9.88 1.52 2.27
CA ASP A 204 8.56 2.04 1.87
C ASP A 204 8.41 3.52 2.24
N ALA A 205 8.87 3.89 3.43
CA ALA A 205 8.86 5.27 3.90
C ALA A 205 9.87 6.17 3.16
N ASN A 206 11.16 5.80 3.17
CA ASN A 206 12.27 6.71 2.86
C ASN A 206 13.18 6.26 1.71
N GLY A 207 12.98 5.06 1.18
CA GLY A 207 13.72 4.54 0.04
C GLY A 207 13.34 5.20 -1.28
N ASN A 208 14.30 5.29 -2.18
CA ASN A 208 14.17 5.85 -3.52
C ASN A 208 14.50 4.78 -4.56
N ILE A 209 13.73 4.78 -5.66
CA ILE A 209 13.99 3.96 -6.84
C ILE A 209 13.86 4.90 -8.03
N ILE A 210 14.97 5.22 -8.67
CA ILE A 210 15.06 6.26 -9.71
C ILE A 210 15.68 5.65 -10.96
N LEU A 211 15.09 5.93 -12.12
CA LEU A 211 15.75 5.78 -13.41
C LEU A 211 16.34 7.14 -13.78
N ILE A 212 17.66 7.26 -13.65
CA ILE A 212 18.40 8.46 -14.01
C ILE A 212 18.59 8.44 -15.52
N ASN A 213 18.14 9.50 -16.20
CA ASN A 213 18.28 9.59 -17.65
C ASN A 213 19.73 9.91 -18.05
N SER A 214 20.58 8.89 -18.06
CA SER A 214 21.98 8.96 -18.51
C SER A 214 22.13 8.46 -19.95
N LYS A 215 23.22 8.85 -20.61
CA LYS A 215 23.63 8.29 -21.91
C LYS A 215 24.65 7.17 -21.71
N PRO A 216 24.65 6.09 -22.52
CA PRO A 216 23.69 5.79 -23.59
C PRO A 216 22.34 5.24 -23.08
N TYR A 217 22.25 4.83 -21.80
CA TYR A 217 21.08 4.18 -21.21
C TYR A 217 20.67 4.82 -19.88
N PRO A 218 19.37 4.82 -19.54
CA PRO A 218 18.92 5.21 -18.21
C PRO A 218 19.50 4.29 -17.14
N LYS A 219 20.17 4.86 -16.15
CA LYS A 219 20.76 4.13 -15.03
C LYS A 219 19.71 3.94 -13.93
N LEU A 220 19.49 2.69 -13.52
CA LEU A 220 18.70 2.41 -12.32
C LEU A 220 19.55 2.68 -11.08
N GLU A 221 19.01 3.46 -10.16
CA GLU A 221 19.58 3.69 -8.84
C GLU A 221 18.52 3.39 -7.78
N ILE A 222 18.91 2.60 -6.78
CA ILE A 222 18.11 2.39 -5.57
C ILE A 222 18.87 2.96 -4.39
N SER A 223 18.25 3.84 -3.60
CA SER A 223 18.99 4.57 -2.57
C SER A 223 18.17 4.92 -1.33
N VAL A 224 18.88 5.16 -0.22
CA VAL A 224 18.35 5.66 1.05
C VAL A 224 19.29 6.75 1.56
N ASN A 225 18.73 7.89 1.96
CA ASN A 225 19.49 9.00 2.52
C ASN A 225 19.35 9.03 4.05
N SER A 226 20.44 9.33 4.77
CA SER A 226 20.42 9.64 6.20
C SER A 226 21.38 10.78 6.53
N LYS A 227 21.16 11.45 7.66
CA LYS A 227 22.12 12.42 8.21
C LYS A 227 23.31 11.76 8.90
N LEU A 228 23.16 10.50 9.33
CA LEU A 228 24.18 9.77 10.08
C LEU A 228 24.66 8.55 9.28
N LEU A 229 25.98 8.37 9.21
CA LEU A 229 26.61 7.23 8.53
C LEU A 229 26.19 5.90 9.15
N VAL A 230 26.15 5.84 10.49
CA VAL A 230 25.83 4.63 11.27
C VAL A 230 24.45 4.05 10.91
N ASP A 231 23.51 4.88 10.46
CA ASP A 231 22.17 4.42 10.05
C ASP A 231 22.19 3.60 8.75
N LEU A 232 23.28 3.70 7.97
CA LEU A 232 23.40 3.12 6.63
C LEU A 232 24.38 1.95 6.57
N GLU A 233 25.28 1.81 7.55
CA GLU A 233 26.29 0.76 7.55
C GLU A 233 25.68 -0.64 7.50
N ASP A 234 24.59 -0.86 8.23
CA ASP A 234 23.89 -2.15 8.21
C ASP A 234 23.31 -2.44 6.83
N TYR A 235 22.88 -1.43 6.08
CA TYR A 235 22.34 -1.63 4.73
C TYR A 235 23.44 -2.07 3.78
N GLN A 236 24.62 -1.44 3.86
CA GLN A 236 25.77 -1.84 3.07
C GLN A 236 26.21 -3.27 3.41
N LYS A 237 26.27 -3.61 4.70
CA LYS A 237 26.67 -4.95 5.16
C LYS A 237 25.68 -6.04 4.73
N ILE A 238 24.38 -5.75 4.72
CA ILE A 238 23.32 -6.75 4.45
C ILE A 238 23.01 -6.85 2.95
N PHE A 239 22.97 -5.74 2.24
CA PHE A 239 22.48 -5.64 0.86
C PHE A 239 23.57 -5.28 -0.16
N GLY A 240 24.79 -4.99 0.28
CA GLY A 240 25.88 -4.54 -0.57
C GLY A 240 25.75 -3.06 -0.96
N GLY A 241 26.34 -2.70 -2.11
CA GLY A 241 26.39 -1.34 -2.61
C GLY A 241 27.42 -0.44 -1.91
N SER A 242 27.25 0.86 -2.09
CA SER A 242 28.19 1.88 -1.60
C SER A 242 27.49 2.96 -0.78
N ILE A 243 28.24 3.58 0.12
CA ILE A 243 27.81 4.77 0.85
C ILE A 243 28.63 5.95 0.36
N ILE A 244 27.94 7.03 -0.01
CA ILE A 244 28.53 8.26 -0.50
C ILE A 244 28.13 9.39 0.44
N TYR A 245 29.06 10.31 0.71
CA TYR A 245 28.76 11.55 1.41
C TYR A 245 28.41 12.66 0.41
N ASP A 246 27.21 13.19 0.51
CA ASP A 246 26.76 14.38 -0.20
C ASP A 246 26.97 15.62 0.67
N ARG A 247 27.74 16.59 0.18
CA ARG A 247 28.02 17.85 0.88
C ARG A 247 26.85 18.84 0.83
N SER A 248 25.84 18.60 0.00
CA SER A 248 24.68 19.47 -0.13
C SER A 248 23.87 19.54 1.18
N HIS A 249 23.15 20.65 1.39
CA HIS A 249 22.17 20.83 2.49
C HIS A 249 22.70 20.46 3.90
N ASN A 250 23.87 20.96 4.27
CA ASN A 250 24.57 20.69 5.54
C ASN A 250 25.04 19.24 5.73
N GLY A 251 25.27 18.53 4.62
CA GLY A 251 25.87 17.20 4.66
C GLY A 251 24.85 16.09 4.90
N SER A 252 24.90 15.04 4.08
CA SER A 252 24.16 13.81 4.30
C SER A 252 24.89 12.61 3.71
N PHE A 253 24.55 11.42 4.18
CA PHE A 253 25.03 10.17 3.63
C PHE A 253 23.93 9.53 2.78
N LYS A 254 24.34 8.89 1.69
CA LYS A 254 23.47 8.16 0.78
C LYS A 254 24.02 6.77 0.60
N TRP A 255 23.25 5.77 1.01
CA TRP A 255 23.46 4.39 0.61
C TRP A 255 22.81 4.19 -0.75
N GLN A 256 23.53 3.58 -1.69
CA GLN A 256 23.02 3.35 -3.02
C GLN A 256 23.47 2.02 -3.63
N LEU A 257 22.57 1.46 -4.42
CA LEU A 257 22.81 0.34 -5.32
C LEU A 257 22.76 0.88 -6.75
N GLU A 258 23.72 0.46 -7.56
CA GLU A 258 23.82 0.84 -8.97
C GLU A 258 24.01 -0.37 -9.90
N ASN A 259 24.45 -1.50 -9.34
CA ASN A 259 24.82 -2.69 -10.09
C ASN A 259 23.65 -3.68 -10.21
N LYS A 260 23.63 -4.42 -11.32
CA LYS A 260 22.59 -5.42 -11.60
C LYS A 260 22.45 -6.48 -10.51
N SER A 261 23.57 -7.00 -10.02
CA SER A 261 23.58 -8.03 -8.97
C SER A 261 22.87 -7.54 -7.71
N ASP A 262 23.25 -6.35 -7.21
CA ASP A 262 22.69 -5.78 -5.99
C ASP A 262 21.19 -5.47 -6.13
N HIS A 263 20.75 -4.95 -7.29
CA HIS A 263 19.33 -4.72 -7.55
C HIS A 263 18.52 -6.01 -7.54
N LEU A 264 19.04 -7.09 -8.12
CA LEU A 264 18.37 -8.38 -8.13
C LEU A 264 18.36 -9.02 -6.74
N ASN A 265 19.45 -8.92 -5.98
CA ASN A 265 19.52 -9.39 -4.60
C ASN A 265 18.52 -8.64 -3.71
N LEU A 266 18.42 -7.31 -3.86
CA LEU A 266 17.44 -6.51 -3.13
C LEU A 266 16.00 -6.85 -3.53
N ARG A 267 15.75 -7.13 -4.82
CA ARG A 267 14.45 -7.63 -5.29
C ARG A 267 14.10 -8.97 -4.63
N GLU A 268 15.04 -9.90 -4.54
CA GLU A 268 14.82 -11.18 -3.86
C GLU A 268 14.57 -11.01 -2.36
N TYR A 269 15.25 -10.06 -1.71
CA TYR A 269 14.91 -9.65 -0.36
C TYR A 269 13.45 -9.18 -0.26
N PHE A 270 12.98 -8.30 -1.16
CA PHE A 270 11.60 -7.83 -1.15
C PHE A 270 10.56 -8.90 -1.52
N ARG A 271 10.95 -10.02 -2.16
CA ARG A 271 10.07 -11.18 -2.30
C ARG A 271 9.82 -11.89 -0.97
N LYS A 272 10.82 -11.92 -0.08
CA LYS A 272 10.73 -12.49 1.27
C LYS A 272 10.09 -11.50 2.26
N CYS A 273 10.49 -10.24 2.18
CA CYS A 273 10.08 -9.14 3.04
C CYS A 273 9.35 -8.07 2.20
N PRO A 274 8.05 -8.23 1.94
CA PRO A 274 7.33 -7.43 0.96
C PRO A 274 7.16 -5.97 1.39
N ILE A 275 7.31 -5.09 0.41
CA ILE A 275 6.92 -3.67 0.49
C ILE A 275 5.49 -3.45 -0.02
N HIS A 276 4.86 -2.36 0.40
CA HIS A 276 3.42 -2.14 0.27
C HIS A 276 3.06 -0.81 -0.41
N THR A 277 4.01 0.11 -0.59
CA THR A 277 3.79 1.36 -1.34
C THR A 277 3.83 1.12 -2.84
N ILE A 278 3.59 2.17 -3.61
CA ILE A 278 3.75 2.17 -5.08
C ILE A 278 5.15 1.71 -5.54
N LYS A 279 6.16 1.80 -4.67
CA LYS A 279 7.53 1.34 -4.95
C LYS A 279 7.60 -0.17 -5.25
N ASN A 280 6.65 -0.96 -4.73
CA ASN A 280 6.58 -2.39 -5.01
C ASN A 280 6.45 -2.67 -6.52
N ASN A 281 5.70 -1.83 -7.24
CA ASN A 281 5.58 -1.96 -8.69
C ASN A 281 6.95 -1.81 -9.38
N ARG A 282 7.74 -0.81 -8.99
CA ARG A 282 9.07 -0.57 -9.55
C ARG A 282 10.06 -1.70 -9.24
N ILE A 283 10.05 -2.23 -8.01
CA ILE A 283 10.86 -3.40 -7.63
C ILE A 283 10.54 -4.60 -8.53
N ASN A 284 9.26 -4.86 -8.80
CA ASN A 284 8.83 -5.97 -9.65
C ASN A 284 9.27 -5.79 -11.12
N LEU A 285 9.43 -4.55 -11.57
CA LEU A 285 9.85 -4.20 -12.93
C LEU A 285 11.38 -4.21 -13.14
N ILE A 286 12.20 -4.41 -12.09
CA ILE A 286 13.68 -4.41 -12.19
C ILE A 286 14.19 -5.46 -13.18
N SER A 287 13.64 -6.68 -13.15
CA SER A 287 14.07 -7.75 -14.08
C SER A 287 13.79 -7.36 -15.54
N GLN A 288 12.60 -6.79 -15.79
CA GLN A 288 12.20 -6.33 -17.12
C GLN A 288 13.07 -5.16 -17.59
N TYR A 289 13.44 -4.25 -16.70
CA TYR A 289 14.39 -3.17 -17.00
C TYR A 289 15.70 -3.73 -17.56
N TYR A 290 16.30 -4.72 -16.89
CA TYR A 290 17.56 -5.30 -17.34
C TYR A 290 17.44 -6.11 -18.63
N GLU A 291 16.32 -6.81 -18.83
CA GLU A 291 16.01 -7.50 -20.08
C GLU A 291 15.96 -6.51 -21.25
N LEU A 292 15.20 -5.43 -21.11
CA LEU A 292 15.08 -4.40 -22.14
C LEU A 292 16.40 -3.68 -22.41
N CYS A 293 17.20 -3.39 -21.38
CA CYS A 293 18.55 -2.84 -21.56
C CYS A 293 19.45 -3.80 -22.33
N SER A 294 19.36 -5.13 -22.09
CA SER A 294 20.17 -6.12 -22.81
C SER A 294 19.78 -6.25 -24.29
N LEU A 295 18.50 -6.05 -24.62
CA LEU A 295 17.99 -5.99 -25.99
C LEU A 295 18.27 -4.65 -26.69
N SER A 296 19.02 -3.77 -26.02
CA SER A 296 19.23 -2.40 -26.44
C SER A 296 17.93 -1.63 -26.70
N ALA A 297 16.79 -2.02 -26.10
CA ALA A 297 15.42 -1.58 -26.43
C ALA A 297 15.12 -0.08 -26.21
N ASN A 298 16.09 0.63 -25.66
CA ASN A 298 16.09 2.02 -25.28
C ASN A 298 16.96 2.91 -26.20
N GLN A 299 17.49 2.39 -27.30
CA GLN A 299 18.36 3.13 -28.22
C GLN A 299 17.57 3.93 -29.28
N LYS A 300 18.19 5.00 -29.82
CA LYS A 300 17.58 5.85 -30.86
C LYS A 300 17.48 5.17 -32.24
N LYS A 301 18.34 4.19 -32.55
CA LYS A 301 18.36 3.44 -33.81
C LYS A 301 17.74 2.05 -33.63
N GLN A 302 16.45 2.04 -33.30
CA GLN A 302 15.78 0.82 -32.86
C GLN A 302 14.63 0.41 -33.78
N SER A 303 14.36 -0.89 -33.85
CA SER A 303 13.09 -1.39 -34.38
C SER A 303 11.89 -0.75 -33.66
N LEU A 304 10.82 -0.50 -34.41
CA LEU A 304 9.57 0.08 -33.87
C LEU A 304 9.02 -0.71 -32.67
N ILE A 305 9.22 -2.04 -32.68
CA ILE A 305 8.71 -2.96 -31.65
C ILE A 305 9.44 -2.78 -30.32
N GLN A 306 10.78 -2.72 -30.34
CA GLN A 306 11.59 -2.56 -29.13
C GLN A 306 11.36 -1.19 -28.48
N ASN A 307 11.24 -0.13 -29.27
CA ASN A 307 10.89 1.20 -28.77
C ASN A 307 9.49 1.20 -28.12
N LYS A 308 8.50 0.54 -28.76
CA LYS A 308 7.16 0.37 -28.18
C LYS A 308 7.21 -0.40 -26.84
N ALA A 309 8.04 -1.44 -26.74
CA ALA A 309 8.22 -2.20 -25.50
C ALA A 309 8.80 -1.33 -24.38
N TRP A 310 9.82 -0.52 -24.68
CA TRP A 310 10.40 0.42 -23.72
C TRP A 310 9.41 1.48 -23.26
N ASN A 311 8.65 2.08 -24.19
CA ASN A 311 7.63 3.06 -23.83
C ASN A 311 6.52 2.46 -22.97
N ASN A 312 6.14 1.21 -23.21
CA ASN A 312 5.19 0.50 -22.37
C ASN A 312 5.75 0.22 -20.97
N PHE A 313 7.04 -0.13 -20.87
CA PHE A 313 7.72 -0.25 -19.58
C PHE A 313 7.72 1.08 -18.82
N LEU A 314 8.07 2.19 -19.47
CA LEU A 314 8.06 3.51 -18.84
C LEU A 314 6.67 3.91 -18.34
N LYS A 315 5.60 3.61 -19.10
CA LYS A 315 4.21 3.83 -18.66
C LYS A 315 3.86 3.03 -17.41
N LYS A 316 4.37 1.81 -17.27
CA LYS A 316 4.18 0.97 -16.08
C LYS A 316 5.05 1.41 -14.91
N TRP A 317 6.17 2.09 -15.16
CA TRP A 317 7.15 2.47 -14.14
C TRP A 317 6.71 3.64 -13.25
N VAL A 318 5.94 4.57 -13.82
CA VAL A 318 5.42 5.77 -13.14
C VAL A 318 4.54 5.39 -11.96
#